data_AF-A0A1B6GK01-F1
#
_entry.id   AF-A0A1B6GK01-F1
#
_cell.length_a   1.000
_cell.length_b   1.000
_cell.length_c   1.000
_cell.angle_alpha   90.00
_cell.angle_beta   90.00
_cell.angle_gamma   90.00
#
_symmetry.space_group_name_H-M   'P 1'
#
loop_
_entity.id
_entity.type
_entity.pdbx_description
1 polymer ?
#
loop_
_entity_poly.entity_id
_entity_poly.type
_entity_poly.pdbx_seq_one_letter_code
_entity_poly.pdbx_strand_id
1 'polypeptide(L)'
;CKRAPLFASLPHFLHADPSYLEAISGLEPNVSKHSFFMSLANLTSVPLVVRVRLQTNLLMEPIQNMTFFSNLSRIYMPMYWLDQYAILTPDLAALMHPLYPFSKWGGWGILLVSGGLGAILLLLGI
;
A
#
# COMPACT_ATOMS: atom_id res chain seq x y z
N CYS A 1 3.31 12.18 -9.29
CA CYS A 1 3.41 13.59 -8.86
C CYS A 1 2.62 14.48 -9.81
N LYS A 2 1.36 14.77 -9.49
CA LYS A 2 0.51 15.65 -10.31
C LYS A 2 0.78 17.11 -9.94
N ARG A 3 0.77 18.03 -10.91
CA ARG A 3 0.86 19.49 -10.70
C ARG A 3 -0.42 20.10 -10.07
N ALA A 4 -1.20 19.28 -9.37
CA ALA A 4 -2.43 19.67 -8.71
C ALA A 4 -2.23 19.52 -7.20
N PRO A 5 -2.79 20.42 -6.37
CA PRO A 5 -2.62 20.42 -4.91
C PRO A 5 -3.46 19.33 -4.23
N LEU A 6 -3.32 18.09 -4.68
CA LEU A 6 -4.03 16.91 -4.19
C LEU A 6 -3.15 16.11 -3.23
N PHE A 7 -3.72 15.79 -2.07
CA PHE A 7 -3.08 15.08 -0.98
C PHE A 7 -3.88 13.84 -0.63
N ALA A 8 -3.21 12.79 -0.15
CA ALA A 8 -3.86 11.57 0.29
C ALA A 8 -3.82 11.47 1.82
N SER A 9 -4.90 10.97 2.41
CA SER A 9 -4.97 10.60 3.82
C SER A 9 -5.79 9.32 4.00
N LEU A 10 -5.86 8.80 5.22
CA LEU A 10 -6.90 7.86 5.58
C LEU A 10 -8.26 8.59 5.67
N PRO A 11 -9.38 7.86 5.51
CA PRO A 11 -10.70 8.47 5.60
C PRO A 11 -10.92 9.16 6.94
N HIS A 12 -11.58 10.32 6.89
CA HIS A 12 -11.80 11.22 8.01
C HIS A 12 -10.53 11.59 8.76
N PHE A 13 -9.39 11.69 8.06
CA PHE A 13 -8.09 11.99 8.64
C PHE A 13 -7.71 11.05 9.80
N LEU A 14 -8.10 9.76 9.70
CA LEU A 14 -7.72 8.75 10.69
C LEU A 14 -6.19 8.73 10.87
N HIS A 15 -5.73 8.80 12.13
CA HIS A 15 -4.31 8.89 12.53
C HIS A 15 -3.56 10.15 12.06
N ALA A 16 -4.24 11.15 11.51
CA ALA A 16 -3.63 12.45 11.24
C ALA A 16 -3.60 13.31 12.51
N ASP A 17 -2.92 14.46 12.40
CA ASP A 17 -2.90 15.45 13.47
C ASP A 17 -4.33 15.98 13.77
N PRO A 18 -4.71 16.17 15.05
CA PRO A 18 -6.03 16.66 15.43
C PRO A 18 -6.44 17.99 14.79
N SER A 19 -5.48 18.85 14.44
CA SER A 19 -5.75 20.13 13.76
C SER A 19 -6.55 19.99 12.47
N TYR A 20 -6.42 18.86 11.75
CA TYR A 20 -7.21 18.60 10.54
C TYR A 20 -8.69 18.33 10.82
N LEU A 21 -9.00 17.76 11.99
CA LEU A 21 -10.38 17.51 12.45
C LEU A 21 -11.02 18.78 13.00
N GLU A 22 -10.23 19.63 13.66
CA GLU A 22 -10.70 20.92 14.19
C GLU A 22 -11.05 21.91 13.07
N ALA A 23 -10.35 21.83 11.94
CA ALA A 23 -10.56 22.70 10.79
C ALA A 23 -11.85 22.42 10.01
N ILE A 24 -12.44 21.22 10.14
CA ILE A 24 -13.57 20.77 9.31
C ILE A 24 -14.60 20.05 10.18
N SER A 25 -15.83 20.55 10.21
CA SER A 25 -16.94 19.89 10.89
C SER A 25 -17.48 18.69 10.10
N GLY A 26 -18.00 17.69 10.82
CA GLY A 26 -18.65 16.50 10.23
C GLY A 26 -17.72 15.32 9.95
N LEU A 27 -16.47 15.37 10.44
CA LEU A 27 -15.53 14.26 10.30
C LEU A 27 -15.55 13.34 11.53
N GLU A 28 -15.80 12.04 11.32
CA GLU A 28 -15.82 11.02 12.37
C GLU A 28 -14.80 9.90 12.06
N PRO A 29 -13.52 10.04 12.47
CA PRO A 29 -12.53 8.98 12.28
C PRO A 29 -12.91 7.73 13.08
N ASN A 30 -13.02 6.59 12.39
CA ASN A 30 -13.33 5.31 13.01
C ASN A 30 -12.35 4.23 12.53
N VAL A 31 -11.60 3.64 13.46
CA VAL A 31 -10.58 2.62 13.15
C VAL A 31 -11.16 1.42 12.40
N SER A 32 -12.34 0.94 12.77
CA SER A 32 -12.98 -0.21 12.10
C SER A 32 -13.38 0.07 10.66
N LYS A 33 -13.86 1.29 10.38
CA LYS A 33 -14.38 1.70 9.07
C LYS A 33 -13.33 2.31 8.16
N HIS A 34 -12.29 2.93 8.70
CA HIS A 34 -11.36 3.78 7.95
C HIS A 34 -9.91 3.26 7.97
N SER A 35 -9.64 2.12 8.61
CA SER A 35 -8.32 1.49 8.57
C SER A 35 -7.99 0.89 7.21
N PHE A 36 -6.70 0.89 6.89
CA PHE A 36 -6.12 0.07 5.83
C PHE A 36 -5.81 -1.33 6.38
N PHE A 37 -6.14 -2.39 5.63
CA PHE A 37 -5.86 -3.77 6.04
C PHE A 37 -5.29 -4.58 4.87
N MET A 38 -4.25 -5.38 5.14
CA MET A 38 -3.65 -6.29 4.18
C MET A 38 -3.21 -7.57 4.89
N SER A 39 -3.63 -8.71 4.35
CA SER A 39 -3.20 -10.04 4.80
C SER A 39 -2.26 -10.65 3.76
N LEU A 40 -1.10 -11.13 4.21
CA LEU A 40 -0.05 -11.69 3.36
C LEU A 40 0.17 -13.18 3.65
N ALA A 41 0.45 -13.95 2.61
CA ALA A 41 0.92 -15.33 2.75
C ALA A 41 2.33 -15.34 3.35
N ASN A 42 2.54 -16.14 4.40
CA ASN A 42 3.81 -16.13 5.16
C ASN A 42 5.05 -16.43 4.28
N LEU A 43 4.97 -17.46 3.44
CA LEU A 43 6.12 -17.91 2.65
C LEU A 43 6.37 -17.05 1.40
N THR A 44 5.31 -16.70 0.68
CA THR A 44 5.42 -16.03 -0.64
C THR A 44 5.22 -14.52 -0.57
N SER A 45 4.81 -13.97 0.59
CA SER A 45 4.41 -12.57 0.78
C SER A 45 3.34 -12.07 -0.19
N VAL A 46 2.58 -13.00 -0.78
CA VAL A 46 1.49 -12.68 -1.70
C VAL A 46 0.29 -12.17 -0.89
N PRO A 47 -0.34 -11.05 -1.29
CA PRO A 47 -1.55 -10.58 -0.62
C PRO A 47 -2.72 -11.53 -0.87
N LEU A 48 -3.31 -12.04 0.21
CA LEU A 48 -4.51 -12.86 0.20
C LEU A 48 -5.77 -11.99 0.16
N VAL A 49 -5.77 -10.95 0.99
CA VAL A 49 -6.84 -9.97 1.10
C VAL A 49 -6.21 -8.60 1.28
N VAL A 50 -6.66 -7.63 0.48
CA VAL A 50 -6.27 -6.23 0.60
C VAL A 50 -7.53 -5.39 0.67
N ARG A 51 -7.62 -4.52 1.66
CA ARG A 51 -8.65 -3.49 1.75
C ARG A 51 -7.98 -2.14 1.94
N VAL A 52 -7.98 -1.37 0.86
CA VAL A 52 -7.36 -0.06 0.77
C VAL A 52 -8.45 0.99 0.91
N ARG A 53 -8.34 1.82 1.94
CA ARG A 53 -9.23 2.95 2.17
C ARG A 53 -8.43 4.23 2.10
N LEU A 54 -8.69 5.06 1.10
CA LEU A 54 -7.93 6.27 0.84
C LEU A 54 -8.86 7.43 0.62
N GLN A 55 -8.51 8.56 1.23
CA GLN A 55 -9.18 9.83 1.06
C GLN A 55 -8.30 10.76 0.24
N THR A 56 -8.93 11.43 -0.73
CA THR A 56 -8.28 12.48 -1.51
C THR A 56 -8.71 13.84 -0.96
N ASN A 57 -7.71 14.68 -0.66
CA ASN A 57 -7.88 16.01 -0.10
C ASN A 57 -7.32 17.05 -1.07
N LEU A 58 -7.98 18.19 -1.19
CA LEU A 58 -7.51 19.35 -1.94
C LEU A 58 -6.93 20.36 -0.96
N LEU A 59 -5.67 20.77 -1.14
CA LEU A 59 -5.14 21.90 -0.39
C LEU A 59 -5.74 23.18 -0.94
N MET A 60 -6.52 23.86 -0.10
CA MET A 60 -7.05 25.19 -0.36
C MET A 60 -6.18 26.19 0.38
N GLU A 61 -5.62 27.14 -0.34
CA GLU A 61 -4.77 28.19 0.21
C GLU A 61 -5.08 29.53 -0.47
N PRO A 62 -4.84 30.66 0.22
CA PRO A 62 -5.13 31.96 -0.34
C PRO A 62 -4.22 32.26 -1.53
N ILE A 63 -4.84 32.59 -2.67
CA ILE A 63 -4.13 32.97 -3.90
C ILE A 63 -4.06 34.49 -3.97
N GLN A 64 -2.85 35.03 -3.96
CA GLN A 64 -2.62 36.46 -4.19
C GLN A 64 -3.17 36.84 -5.58
N ASN A 65 -3.96 37.91 -5.64
CA ASN A 65 -4.65 38.43 -6.84
C ASN A 65 -5.98 37.77 -7.22
N MET A 66 -6.55 36.87 -6.41
CA MET A 66 -7.94 36.42 -6.58
C MET A 66 -8.77 36.75 -5.34
N THR A 67 -9.67 37.72 -5.44
CA THR A 67 -10.54 38.18 -4.35
C THR A 67 -11.46 37.10 -3.80
N PHE A 68 -11.80 36.09 -4.60
CA PHE A 68 -12.60 34.94 -4.16
C PHE A 68 -11.84 34.01 -3.21
N PHE A 69 -10.52 33.83 -3.43
CA PHE A 69 -9.68 32.93 -2.64
C PHE A 69 -8.89 33.66 -1.54
N SER A 70 -8.92 34.99 -1.50
CA SER A 70 -8.11 35.79 -0.57
C SER A 70 -8.54 35.70 0.90
N ASN A 71 -9.77 35.26 1.18
CA ASN A 71 -10.30 35.10 2.54
C ASN A 71 -10.35 33.62 3.00
N LEU A 72 -9.66 32.73 2.29
CA LEU A 72 -9.60 31.32 2.66
C LEU A 72 -8.47 31.08 3.65
N SER A 73 -8.77 30.30 4.69
CA SER A 73 -7.74 29.72 5.55
C SER A 73 -7.07 28.54 4.82
N ARG A 74 -5.78 28.34 5.07
CA ARG A 74 -5.04 27.21 4.50
C ARG A 74 -5.54 25.91 5.12
N ILE A 75 -6.30 25.11 4.38
CA ILE A 75 -6.92 23.86 4.87
C ILE A 75 -6.83 22.74 3.82
N TYR A 76 -6.89 21.49 4.29
CA TYR A 76 -6.97 20.32 3.43
C TYR A 76 -8.43 19.87 3.34
N MET A 77 -9.11 20.26 2.27
CA MET A 77 -10.52 19.94 2.06
C MET A 77 -10.68 18.50 1.60
N PRO A 78 -11.37 17.63 2.36
CA PRO A 78 -11.69 16.28 1.91
C PRO A 78 -12.68 16.34 0.75
N MET A 79 -12.32 15.69 -0.36
CA MET A 79 -13.17 15.67 -1.56
C MET A 79 -14.03 14.40 -1.60
N TYR A 80 -13.37 13.24 -1.58
CA TYR A 80 -14.00 11.93 -1.55
C TYR A 80 -13.02 10.91 -0.97
N TRP A 81 -13.56 9.80 -0.50
CA TRP A 81 -12.78 8.64 -0.11
C TRP A 81 -13.27 7.41 -0.87
N LEU A 82 -12.36 6.47 -1.08
CA LEU A 82 -12.59 5.24 -1.84
C LEU A 82 -12.32 4.05 -0.93
N ASP A 83 -13.16 3.03 -1.02
CA ASP A 83 -12.94 1.70 -0.47
C ASP A 83 -12.66 0.74 -1.62
N GLN A 84 -11.41 0.31 -1.73
CA GLN A 84 -11.00 -0.68 -2.71
C GLN A 84 -10.68 -1.98 -1.98
N TYR A 85 -11.35 -3.06 -2.36
CA TYR A 85 -11.07 -4.38 -1.84
C TYR A 85 -10.58 -5.30 -2.97
N ALA A 86 -9.59 -6.12 -2.65
CA ALA A 86 -9.08 -7.16 -3.52
C ALA A 86 -8.93 -8.44 -2.72
N ILE A 87 -9.44 -9.55 -3.25
CA ILE A 87 -9.35 -10.88 -2.66
C ILE A 87 -8.71 -11.78 -3.69
N LEU A 88 -7.77 -12.62 -3.25
CA LEU A 88 -7.14 -13.62 -4.09
C LEU A 88 -8.18 -14.66 -4.53
N THR A 89 -8.51 -14.66 -5.82
CA THR A 89 -9.43 -15.65 -6.39
C THR A 89 -8.73 -17.00 -6.58
N PRO A 90 -9.46 -18.13 -6.61
CA PRO A 90 -8.87 -19.45 -6.86
C PRO A 90 -8.07 -19.51 -8.17
N ASP A 91 -8.55 -18.86 -9.23
CA ASP A 91 -7.88 -18.82 -10.53
C ASP A 91 -6.53 -18.08 -10.46
N LEU A 92 -6.50 -16.94 -9.76
CA LEU A 92 -5.27 -16.19 -9.54
C LEU A 92 -4.32 -16.95 -8.60
N ALA A 93 -4.86 -17.65 -7.60
CA ALA A 93 -4.07 -18.51 -6.71
C ALA A 93 -3.42 -19.66 -7.48
N ALA A 94 -4.11 -20.25 -8.46
CA ALA A 94 -3.57 -21.31 -9.30
C ALA A 94 -2.35 -20.83 -10.12
N LEU A 95 -2.39 -19.61 -10.64
CA LEU A 95 -1.24 -18.98 -11.32
C LEU A 95 -0.02 -18.84 -10.40
N MET A 96 -0.26 -18.65 -9.10
CA MET A 96 0.80 -18.44 -8.09
C MET A 96 1.26 -19.74 -7.42
N HIS A 97 0.57 -20.87 -7.67
CA HIS A 97 0.89 -22.16 -7.08
C HIS A 97 2.35 -22.61 -7.28
N PRO A 98 3.00 -22.40 -8.45
CA PRO A 98 4.41 -22.75 -8.65
C PRO A 98 5.39 -21.97 -7.75
N LEU A 99 5.00 -20.83 -7.21
CA LEU A 99 5.85 -20.00 -6.35
C LEU A 99 6.12 -20.66 -4.99
N TYR A 100 5.18 -21.47 -4.48
CA TYR A 100 5.34 -22.15 -3.19
C TYR A 100 6.54 -23.12 -3.17
N PRO A 101 6.64 -24.12 -4.07
CA PRO A 101 7.79 -25.02 -4.07
C PRO A 101 9.09 -24.29 -4.45
N PHE A 102 9.02 -23.29 -5.34
CA PHE A 102 10.19 -22.48 -5.70
C PHE A 102 10.76 -21.72 -4.48
N SER A 103 9.90 -21.03 -3.71
CA SER A 103 10.32 -20.29 -2.52
C SER A 103 10.85 -21.23 -1.42
N LYS A 104 10.31 -22.45 -1.31
CA LYS A 104 10.72 -23.41 -0.27
C LYS A 104 12.01 -24.16 -0.64
N TRP A 105 12.16 -24.57 -1.88
CA TRP A 105 13.20 -25.52 -2.32
C TRP A 105 14.19 -24.95 -3.32
N GLY A 106 13.90 -23.81 -3.96
CA GLY A 106 14.77 -23.21 -4.98
C GLY A 106 16.18 -22.92 -4.46
N GLY A 107 16.29 -22.37 -3.25
CA GLY A 107 17.60 -22.14 -2.61
C GLY A 107 18.38 -23.44 -2.34
N TRP A 108 17.69 -24.48 -1.88
CA TRP A 108 18.29 -25.79 -1.64
C TRP A 108 18.76 -26.47 -2.93
N GLY A 109 18.01 -26.31 -4.02
CA GLY A 109 18.40 -26.80 -5.34
C GLY A 109 19.71 -26.18 -5.84
N ILE A 110 19.86 -24.86 -5.68
CA ILE A 110 21.09 -24.15 -6.06
C ILE A 110 22.28 -24.63 -5.21
N LEU A 111 22.09 -24.82 -3.91
CA LEU A 111 23.13 -25.34 -3.02
C LEU A 111 23.57 -26.76 -3.39
N LEU A 112 22.63 -27.64 -3.73
CA LEU A 112 22.96 -29.01 -4.13
C LEU A 112 23.70 -29.06 -5.47
N VAL A 113 23.29 -28.25 -6.45
CA VAL A 113 23.96 -28.19 -7.76
C VAL A 113 25.35 -27.58 -7.65
N SER A 114 25.49 -26.45 -6.94
CA SER A 114 26.80 -25.81 -6.75
C SER A 114 27.74 -26.67 -5.89
N GLY A 115 27.24 -27.30 -4.83
CA GLY A 115 28.00 -28.25 -4.02
C GLY A 115 28.42 -29.49 -4.81
N GLY A 116 27.54 -30.05 -5.63
CA GLY A 116 27.83 -31.19 -6.49
C GLY A 116 28.88 -30.86 -7.57
N LEU A 117 28.74 -29.72 -8.23
CA LEU A 117 29.72 -29.24 -9.21
C LEU A 117 31.09 -29.01 -8.56
N GLY A 118 31.11 -28.40 -7.36
CA GLY A 118 32.34 -28.20 -6.59
C GLY A 118 33.01 -29.53 -6.20
N ALA A 119 32.24 -30.52 -5.78
CA ALA A 119 32.76 -31.85 -5.46
C ALA A 119 33.33 -32.58 -6.71
N ILE A 120 32.68 -32.45 -7.86
CA ILE A 120 33.15 -33.03 -9.13
C ILE A 120 34.47 -32.38 -9.57
N LEU A 121 34.58 -31.05 -9.48
CA LEU A 121 35.81 -30.34 -9.82
C LEU A 121 36.98 -30.77 -8.92
N LEU A 122 36.74 -30.87 -7.60
CA LEU A 122 37.73 -31.38 -6.64
C LEU A 122 38.17 -32.82 -6.95
N LEU A 123 37.24 -33.70 -7.35
CA LEU A 123 37.57 -35.08 -7.74
C LEU A 123 38.35 -35.17 -9.05
N LEU A 124 38.13 -34.24 -9.97
CA LEU A 124 38.88 -34.14 -11.23
C LEU A 124 40.24 -33.47 -11.08
N GLY A 125 40.59 -32.97 -9.89
CA GLY A 125 41.91 -32.40 -9.58
C GLY A 125 42.19 -31.04 -10.24
N ILE A 126 41.13 -30.31 -10.60
CA ILE A 126 41.17 -28.91 -11.07
C ILE A 126 40.83 -28.00 -9.89
#